data_AF-A0AAD9W322-F1
#
_entry.id   AF-A0AAD9W322-F1
#
_cell.length_a   1.000
_cell.length_b   1.000
_cell.length_c   1.000
_cell.angle_alpha   90.00
_cell.angle_beta   90.00
_cell.angle_gamma   90.00
#
_symmetry.space_group_name_H-M   'P 1'
#
loop_
_entity.id
_entity.type
_entity.pdbx_description
1 polymer ?
#
loop_
_entity_poly.entity_id
_entity_poly.type
_entity_poly.pdbx_seq_one_letter_code
_entity_poly.pdbx_strand_id
1 'polypeptide(L)'
;MWLLANLLRLLQNENMAADANPDPANNQAPQPDPSQPVPAQPGSSQPDNPQDPRLGIGSLNILNLWPVLPWENAEPGIDGRIRLNRQRLDQRQDIIAMEFLKFGDLGTWIGKMVRLNSTQPRQLFSEKVAWIIFECLWHGCVALAHPKGFYQGKDPLTSQIPIMTESSRSSAVDDGNPMVHFDLDPQNIFVGDFVSDHDLWPLTKEQTTEEWDYVRDLNALRTGDVAGNYSSHSNIFHIGLVMFELMTLSYADDPMIPRPYNFILSGHRLSGWTYGHHLLEEDNAYLAGRYSSQLRNTVAWCLEYNPTKRPRLNELGRIVEYSATCDYPNESDPDTRRWVRDFVSYPSAAHGR
;
A
#
# COMPACT_ATOMS: atom_id res chain seq x y z
N MET A 1 9.36 -9.82 2.57
CA MET A 1 8.59 -11.04 2.77
C MET A 1 8.08 -11.05 4.20
N TRP A 2 7.02 -10.29 4.43
CA TRP A 2 6.07 -10.72 5.45
C TRP A 2 4.66 -10.49 4.93
N LEU A 3 4.11 -11.60 4.45
CA LEU A 3 2.70 -11.87 4.18
C LEU A 3 1.98 -12.44 5.43
N LEU A 4 2.63 -12.56 6.58
CA LEU A 4 2.06 -13.31 7.72
C LEU A 4 1.15 -12.46 8.64
N ALA A 5 1.04 -11.13 8.45
CA ALA A 5 0.21 -10.28 9.32
C ALA A 5 -1.28 -10.41 9.00
N ASN A 6 -1.60 -10.45 7.72
CA ASN A 6 -2.99 -10.56 7.25
C ASN A 6 -3.51 -12.01 7.33
N LEU A 7 -2.60 -13.00 7.39
CA LEU A 7 -2.94 -14.42 7.53
C LEU A 7 -3.59 -14.75 8.90
N LEU A 8 -3.11 -14.15 10.00
CA LEU A 8 -3.64 -14.43 11.35
C LEU A 8 -5.01 -13.79 11.62
N ARG A 9 -5.33 -12.69 10.93
CA ARG A 9 -6.57 -11.94 11.14
C ARG A 9 -7.76 -12.56 10.40
N LEU A 10 -7.52 -13.19 9.25
CA LEU A 10 -8.53 -13.96 8.51
C LEU A 10 -8.82 -15.31 9.16
N LEU A 11 -7.80 -16.00 9.69
CA LEU A 11 -7.98 -17.27 10.41
C LEU A 11 -8.72 -17.14 11.75
N GLN A 12 -8.70 -15.95 12.38
CA GLN A 12 -9.51 -15.67 13.57
C GLN A 12 -11.00 -15.45 13.23
N ASN A 13 -11.30 -14.93 12.03
CA ASN A 13 -12.68 -14.73 11.59
C ASN A 13 -13.33 -16.02 11.06
N GLU A 14 -12.56 -16.93 10.44
CA GLU A 14 -13.06 -18.24 10.03
C GLU A 14 -13.37 -19.16 11.21
N ASN A 15 -12.61 -19.08 12.32
CA ASN A 15 -12.86 -19.87 13.52
C ASN A 15 -14.02 -19.35 14.40
N MET A 16 -14.53 -18.13 14.16
CA MET A 16 -15.74 -17.63 14.85
C MET A 16 -17.02 -17.85 14.03
N ALA A 17 -16.91 -18.12 12.73
CA ALA A 17 -18.05 -18.43 11.87
C ALA A 17 -18.39 -19.93 11.82
N ALA A 18 -17.47 -20.82 12.25
CA ALA A 18 -17.66 -22.27 12.18
C ALA A 18 -18.45 -22.88 13.36
N ASP A 19 -18.71 -22.14 14.45
CA ASP A 19 -19.35 -22.66 15.67
C ASP A 19 -20.70 -22.00 16.01
N ALA A 20 -21.44 -21.54 15.01
CA ALA A 20 -22.79 -21.00 15.22
C ALA A 20 -23.84 -21.69 14.34
N ASN A 21 -24.12 -22.96 14.62
CA ASN A 21 -25.44 -23.52 14.35
C ASN A 21 -25.80 -24.62 15.36
N PRO A 22 -26.83 -24.40 16.20
CA PRO A 22 -27.70 -25.50 16.58
C PRO A 22 -29.17 -25.18 16.25
N ASP A 23 -29.81 -26.15 15.62
CA ASP A 23 -31.24 -26.25 15.34
C ASP A 23 -32.11 -26.08 16.61
N PRO A 24 -33.37 -25.63 16.48
CA PRO A 24 -34.21 -25.24 17.61
C PRO A 24 -35.01 -26.44 18.11
N ALA A 25 -34.69 -26.91 19.31
CA ALA A 25 -35.62 -27.76 20.06
C ALA A 25 -35.41 -27.61 21.57
N ASN A 26 -36.41 -27.02 22.22
CA ASN A 26 -36.96 -27.43 23.50
C ASN A 26 -35.99 -27.53 24.70
N ASN A 27 -36.02 -26.54 25.60
CA ASN A 27 -36.13 -26.79 27.05
C ASN A 27 -36.28 -25.48 27.84
N GLN A 28 -37.45 -25.33 28.46
CA GLN A 28 -37.68 -24.46 29.62
C GLN A 28 -37.08 -25.11 30.87
N ALA A 29 -36.30 -24.37 31.65
CA ALA A 29 -36.03 -24.64 33.07
C ALA A 29 -35.44 -23.38 33.75
N PRO A 30 -35.54 -23.23 35.09
CA PRO A 30 -36.02 -22.00 35.72
C PRO A 30 -34.90 -21.08 36.25
N GLN A 31 -35.24 -19.79 36.39
CA GLN A 31 -34.43 -18.81 37.10
C GLN A 31 -34.40 -19.10 38.62
N PRO A 32 -33.24 -18.99 39.28
CA PRO A 32 -33.17 -19.02 40.73
C PRO A 32 -33.36 -17.63 41.34
N ASP A 33 -34.10 -17.68 42.45
CA ASP A 33 -34.67 -16.66 43.32
C ASP A 33 -33.63 -15.72 43.98
N PRO A 34 -33.87 -14.39 44.00
CA PRO A 34 -33.03 -13.42 44.70
C PRO A 34 -33.40 -13.35 46.19
N SER A 35 -33.18 -14.45 46.92
CA SER A 35 -33.31 -14.41 48.38
C SER A 35 -32.50 -15.52 49.05
N GLN A 36 -31.23 -15.25 49.37
CA GLN A 36 -30.62 -15.77 50.60
C GLN A 36 -29.31 -15.02 51.00
N PRO A 37 -29.04 -14.87 52.31
CA PRO A 37 -28.04 -13.96 52.84
C PRO A 37 -26.65 -14.60 52.98
N VAL A 38 -25.64 -13.73 52.88
CA VAL A 38 -24.21 -14.02 53.06
C VAL A 38 -23.88 -14.17 54.55
N PRO A 39 -23.19 -15.25 55.00
CA PRO A 39 -22.51 -15.28 56.28
C PRO A 39 -21.07 -14.76 56.15
N ALA A 40 -20.70 -13.91 57.11
CA ALA A 40 -19.37 -13.32 57.25
C ALA A 40 -18.41 -14.21 58.08
N GLN A 41 -17.11 -13.88 57.95
CA GLN A 41 -15.93 -14.19 58.78
C GLN A 41 -14.90 -15.14 58.15
N PRO A 42 -13.65 -15.16 58.65
CA PRO A 42 -12.72 -14.04 58.85
C PRO A 42 -11.34 -14.35 58.24
N GLY A 43 -10.44 -13.36 58.25
CA GLY A 43 -9.20 -13.37 57.48
C GLY A 43 -8.16 -14.45 57.80
N SER A 44 -7.28 -14.66 56.83
CA SER A 44 -5.89 -15.07 57.03
C SER A 44 -5.08 -14.80 55.75
N SER A 45 -3.90 -14.22 55.98
CA SER A 45 -2.63 -14.35 55.26
C SER A 45 -2.54 -15.04 53.87
N GLN A 46 -1.83 -14.33 52.98
CA GLN A 46 -1.13 -14.77 51.73
C GLN A 46 -1.98 -15.15 50.51
N PRO A 47 -1.51 -14.71 49.33
CA PRO A 47 -1.14 -15.67 48.28
C PRO A 47 0.29 -15.36 47.81
N ASP A 48 1.24 -16.30 47.76
CA ASP A 48 1.22 -17.56 47.01
C ASP A 48 0.69 -17.39 45.59
N ASN A 49 1.62 -16.87 44.79
CA ASN A 49 1.84 -17.14 43.37
C ASN A 49 1.11 -18.41 42.85
N PRO A 50 0.02 -18.25 42.09
CA PRO A 50 -0.50 -19.34 41.27
C PRO A 50 0.25 -19.33 39.94
N GLN A 51 1.01 -20.40 39.76
CA GLN A 51 1.62 -20.83 38.52
C GLN A 51 0.61 -20.74 37.36
N ASP A 52 0.90 -19.81 36.46
CA ASP A 52 0.40 -19.82 35.09
C ASP A 52 0.84 -21.15 34.44
N PRO A 53 -0.09 -21.99 33.94
CA PRO A 53 0.25 -23.18 33.18
C PRO A 53 0.75 -22.71 31.80
N ARG A 54 2.02 -22.28 31.76
CA ARG A 54 2.77 -22.11 30.52
C ARG A 54 2.85 -23.48 29.86
N LEU A 55 1.95 -23.72 28.90
CA LEU A 55 2.21 -24.61 27.79
C LEU A 55 3.49 -24.12 27.13
N GLY A 56 4.58 -24.82 27.44
CA GLY A 56 5.87 -24.67 26.79
C GLY A 56 5.72 -25.04 25.33
N ILE A 57 5.48 -24.04 24.50
CA ILE A 57 5.82 -24.10 23.09
C ILE A 57 7.14 -23.36 22.99
N GLY A 58 8.20 -24.14 22.83
CA GLY A 58 9.57 -23.66 22.79
C GLY A 58 9.74 -22.54 21.77
N SER A 59 10.67 -21.65 22.10
CA SER A 59 11.27 -20.70 21.16
C SER A 59 11.61 -21.44 19.86
N LEU A 60 10.76 -21.29 18.84
CA LEU A 60 11.08 -21.71 17.49
C LEU A 60 12.12 -20.72 16.99
N ASN A 61 13.38 -21.16 17.08
CA ASN A 61 14.50 -20.46 16.50
C ASN A 61 14.31 -20.45 14.98
N ILE A 62 13.74 -19.36 14.45
CA ILE A 62 13.43 -19.17 13.01
C ILE A 62 14.69 -19.30 12.13
N LEU A 63 15.89 -19.26 12.74
CA LEU A 63 17.17 -19.57 12.09
C LEU A 63 17.28 -20.99 11.51
N ASN A 64 16.43 -21.94 11.95
CA ASN A 64 16.50 -23.35 11.50
C ASN A 64 15.49 -23.72 10.41
N LEU A 65 14.66 -22.78 9.93
CA LEU A 65 13.62 -23.03 8.91
C LEU A 65 14.08 -22.75 7.48
N TRP A 66 15.29 -22.21 7.29
CA TRP A 66 15.93 -22.19 5.98
C TRP A 66 16.89 -23.37 5.88
N PRO A 67 16.83 -24.20 4.80
CA PRO A 67 17.87 -25.18 4.59
C PRO A 67 19.21 -24.44 4.55
N VAL A 68 20.21 -24.94 5.28
CA VAL A 68 21.61 -24.54 5.06
C VAL A 68 21.86 -24.80 3.60
N LEU A 69 21.95 -23.72 2.84
CA LEU A 69 22.02 -23.82 1.41
C LEU A 69 23.38 -24.45 1.05
N PRO A 70 23.44 -25.47 0.17
CA PRO A 70 24.53 -26.43 0.08
C PRO A 70 25.90 -25.89 -0.40
N TRP A 71 26.07 -24.57 -0.46
CA TRP A 71 27.24 -23.88 -1.04
C TRP A 71 28.22 -23.30 -0.02
N GLU A 72 28.02 -23.49 1.29
CA GLU A 72 28.97 -22.96 2.29
C GLU A 72 30.39 -23.57 2.23
N ASN A 73 30.60 -24.63 1.45
CA ASN A 73 31.91 -25.28 1.31
C ASN A 73 32.37 -25.52 -0.16
N ALA A 74 31.81 -24.80 -1.14
CA ALA A 74 32.26 -24.95 -2.54
C ALA A 74 33.51 -24.08 -2.83
N GLU A 75 34.54 -24.72 -3.41
CA GLU A 75 35.70 -24.09 -4.09
C GLU A 75 35.28 -22.91 -4.98
N PRO A 76 36.16 -21.93 -5.31
CA PRO A 76 35.81 -20.69 -6.02
C PRO A 76 35.47 -20.90 -7.52
N GLY A 77 34.53 -21.78 -7.80
CA GLY A 77 33.90 -22.01 -9.10
C GLY A 77 32.62 -21.19 -9.19
N ILE A 78 32.47 -20.44 -10.29
CA ILE A 78 31.27 -19.69 -10.72
C ILE A 78 30.78 -18.60 -9.72
N ASP A 79 30.50 -18.93 -8.48
CA ASP A 79 29.97 -18.02 -7.44
C ASP A 79 30.95 -16.90 -7.08
N GLY A 80 32.25 -17.20 -6.99
CA GLY A 80 33.28 -16.18 -6.78
C GLY A 80 33.35 -15.17 -7.93
N ARG A 81 33.15 -15.63 -9.17
CA ARG A 81 33.10 -14.77 -10.37
C ARG A 81 31.84 -13.92 -10.41
N ILE A 82 30.68 -14.49 -10.04
CA ILE A 82 29.41 -13.77 -9.94
C ILE A 82 29.51 -12.65 -8.89
N ARG A 83 30.03 -12.96 -7.69
CA ARG A 83 30.24 -11.96 -6.63
C ARG A 83 31.17 -10.84 -7.08
N LEU A 84 32.30 -11.15 -7.70
CA LEU A 84 33.24 -10.14 -8.18
C LEU A 84 32.64 -9.26 -9.29
N ASN A 85 31.89 -9.85 -10.23
CA ASN A 85 31.22 -9.10 -11.28
C ASN A 85 30.12 -8.20 -10.71
N ARG A 86 29.37 -8.67 -9.71
CA ARG A 86 28.38 -7.85 -9.01
C ARG A 86 29.05 -6.68 -8.30
N GLN A 87 30.10 -6.91 -7.53
CA GLN A 87 30.86 -5.84 -6.86
C GLN A 87 31.38 -4.80 -7.85
N ARG A 88 31.84 -5.23 -9.04
CA ARG A 88 32.26 -4.32 -10.11
C ARG A 88 31.10 -3.51 -10.69
N LEU A 89 29.90 -4.09 -10.78
CA LEU A 89 28.69 -3.38 -11.19
C LEU A 89 28.25 -2.39 -10.10
N ASP A 90 28.24 -2.79 -8.83
CA ASP A 90 27.87 -1.92 -7.70
C ASP A 90 28.85 -0.74 -7.53
N GLN A 91 30.09 -0.87 -8.01
CA GLN A 91 31.09 0.21 -8.04
C GLN A 91 30.92 1.18 -9.22
N ARG A 92 30.09 0.84 -10.20
CA ARG A 92 29.81 1.74 -11.32
C ARG A 92 28.74 2.74 -10.91
N GLN A 93 29.04 4.01 -11.11
CA GLN A 93 28.10 5.11 -10.84
C GLN A 93 27.14 5.37 -12.01
N ASP A 94 27.37 4.74 -13.17
CA ASP A 94 26.61 4.96 -14.40
C ASP A 94 25.63 3.81 -14.72
N ILE A 95 25.46 2.85 -13.80
CA ILE A 95 24.53 1.73 -13.95
C ILE A 95 23.77 1.54 -12.65
N ILE A 96 22.46 1.42 -12.76
CA ILE A 96 21.59 0.94 -11.69
C ILE A 96 21.03 -0.42 -12.11
N ALA A 97 21.31 -1.45 -11.30
CA ALA A 97 20.74 -2.78 -11.49
C ALA A 97 19.56 -2.97 -10.55
N MET A 98 18.38 -3.25 -11.11
CA MET A 98 17.14 -3.43 -10.38
C MET A 98 16.53 -4.80 -10.69
N GLU A 99 15.60 -5.24 -9.85
CA GLU A 99 14.77 -6.40 -10.18
C GLU A 99 13.99 -6.12 -11.46
N PHE A 100 13.95 -7.12 -12.34
CA PHE A 100 13.16 -7.03 -13.57
C PHE A 100 11.67 -7.21 -13.25
N LEU A 101 10.87 -6.18 -13.54
CA LEU A 101 9.43 -6.16 -13.29
C LEU A 101 8.69 -6.41 -14.61
N LYS A 102 8.27 -7.66 -14.78
CA LYS A 102 7.88 -8.22 -16.08
C LYS A 102 6.63 -7.61 -16.72
N PHE A 103 5.81 -6.88 -15.97
CA PHE A 103 4.59 -6.25 -16.51
C PHE A 103 4.77 -4.76 -16.85
N GLY A 104 6.02 -4.28 -16.85
CA GLY A 104 6.36 -2.91 -17.26
C GLY A 104 5.98 -1.88 -16.21
N ASP A 105 5.55 -0.72 -16.67
CA ASP A 105 5.16 0.43 -15.84
C ASP A 105 3.66 0.75 -15.95
N LEU A 106 3.17 1.54 -15.00
CA LEU A 106 1.76 1.95 -14.95
C LEU A 106 1.40 2.87 -16.12
N GLY A 107 2.34 3.64 -16.68
CA GLY A 107 2.14 4.42 -17.90
C GLY A 107 1.80 3.53 -19.09
N THR A 108 2.49 2.40 -19.26
CA THR A 108 2.18 1.37 -20.25
C THR A 108 0.78 0.80 -20.04
N TRP A 109 0.35 0.58 -18.78
CA TRP A 109 -1.00 0.13 -18.45
C TRP A 109 -2.07 1.17 -18.80
N ILE A 110 -1.87 2.43 -18.42
CA ILE A 110 -2.80 3.53 -18.74
C ILE A 110 -2.93 3.68 -20.26
N GLY A 111 -1.81 3.73 -20.99
CA GLY A 111 -1.83 3.84 -22.46
C GLY A 111 -2.52 2.65 -23.14
N LYS A 112 -2.46 1.47 -22.55
CA LYS A 112 -3.22 0.30 -23.01
C LYS A 112 -4.70 0.42 -22.76
N MET A 113 -5.09 0.94 -21.59
CA MET A 113 -6.49 1.21 -21.28
C MET A 113 -7.08 2.29 -22.18
N VAL A 114 -6.33 3.35 -22.50
CA VAL A 114 -6.73 4.37 -23.50
C VAL A 114 -7.10 3.72 -24.84
N ARG A 115 -6.28 2.78 -25.33
CA ARG A 115 -6.54 2.05 -26.58
C ARG A 115 -7.78 1.14 -26.48
N LEU A 116 -7.92 0.44 -25.36
CA LEU A 116 -9.11 -0.38 -25.11
C LEU A 116 -10.37 0.50 -25.07
N ASN A 117 -10.34 1.64 -24.39
CA ASN A 117 -11.45 2.59 -24.37
C ASN A 117 -11.79 3.16 -25.75
N SER A 118 -10.77 3.37 -26.60
CA SER A 118 -10.97 3.86 -27.98
C SER A 118 -11.68 2.83 -28.89
N THR A 119 -11.46 1.54 -28.66
CA THR A 119 -12.04 0.45 -29.46
C THR A 119 -13.33 -0.12 -28.85
N GLN A 120 -13.43 -0.09 -27.53
CA GLN A 120 -14.58 -0.49 -26.73
C GLN A 120 -14.92 0.68 -25.80
N PRO A 121 -15.73 1.65 -26.29
CA PRO A 121 -16.10 2.81 -25.51
C PRO A 121 -16.64 2.40 -24.16
N ARG A 122 -16.14 3.06 -23.12
CA ARG A 122 -16.48 2.86 -21.69
C ARG A 122 -15.71 1.77 -20.93
N GLN A 123 -14.66 1.21 -21.52
CA GLN A 123 -13.65 0.44 -20.77
C GLN A 123 -12.79 1.39 -19.92
N LEU A 124 -12.84 1.26 -18.60
CA LEU A 124 -11.96 1.94 -17.65
C LEU A 124 -11.41 0.89 -16.68
N PHE A 125 -10.42 1.25 -15.87
CA PHE A 125 -10.07 0.42 -14.71
C PHE A 125 -11.29 0.29 -13.79
N SER A 126 -11.54 -0.91 -13.27
CA SER A 126 -12.61 -1.12 -12.30
C SER A 126 -12.31 -0.36 -11.00
N GLU A 127 -13.33 -0.06 -10.19
CA GLU A 127 -13.13 0.69 -8.95
C GLU A 127 -12.22 -0.08 -7.98
N LYS A 128 -12.43 -1.40 -7.87
CA LYS A 128 -11.62 -2.26 -7.02
C LYS A 128 -10.15 -2.26 -7.43
N VAL A 129 -9.86 -2.37 -8.74
CA VAL A 129 -8.48 -2.30 -9.25
C VAL A 129 -7.86 -0.94 -8.93
N ALA A 130 -8.61 0.14 -9.09
CA ALA A 130 -8.13 1.49 -8.76
C ALA A 130 -7.77 1.60 -7.27
N TRP A 131 -8.58 1.08 -6.35
CA TRP A 131 -8.26 1.07 -4.92
C TRP A 131 -7.04 0.21 -4.57
N ILE A 132 -6.89 -0.96 -5.19
CA ILE A 132 -5.71 -1.82 -4.98
C ILE A 132 -4.43 -1.09 -5.42
N ILE A 133 -4.46 -0.44 -6.58
CA ILE A 133 -3.32 0.36 -7.06
C ILE A 133 -3.06 1.52 -6.10
N PHE A 134 -4.10 2.20 -5.63
CA PHE A 134 -3.95 3.31 -4.69
C PHE A 134 -3.34 2.85 -3.35
N GLU A 135 -3.69 1.65 -2.86
CA GLU A 135 -3.10 1.04 -1.67
C GLU A 135 -1.60 0.81 -1.86
N CYS A 136 -1.20 0.23 -2.98
CA CYS A 136 0.20 0.03 -3.31
C CYS A 136 1.00 1.36 -3.35
N LEU A 137 0.43 2.40 -3.95
CA LEU A 137 1.05 3.74 -4.01
C LEU A 137 1.15 4.40 -2.64
N TRP A 138 0.12 4.27 -1.82
CA TRP A 138 0.12 4.80 -0.46
C TRP A 138 1.18 4.12 0.40
N HIS A 139 1.31 2.80 0.30
CA HIS A 139 2.34 2.02 0.96
C HIS A 139 3.76 2.49 0.57
N GLY A 140 4.00 2.77 -0.72
CA GLY A 140 5.25 3.40 -1.20
C GLY A 140 5.52 4.74 -0.51
N CYS A 141 4.50 5.59 -0.38
CA CYS A 141 4.62 6.85 0.35
C CYS A 141 4.94 6.67 1.84
N VAL A 142 4.42 5.63 2.49
CA VAL A 142 4.76 5.29 3.88
C VAL A 142 6.23 4.88 4.00
N ALA A 143 6.73 4.08 3.04
CA ALA A 143 8.14 3.71 2.98
C ALA A 143 9.06 4.94 2.83
N LEU A 144 8.69 5.87 1.94
CA LEU A 144 9.41 7.13 1.71
C LEU A 144 9.36 8.07 2.92
N ALA A 145 8.27 8.09 3.67
CA ALA A 145 8.13 8.96 4.85
C ALA A 145 8.95 8.48 6.05
N HIS A 146 9.24 7.18 6.11
CA HIS A 146 9.98 6.58 7.22
C HIS A 146 11.17 5.74 6.73
N PRO A 147 12.12 6.35 5.98
CA PRO A 147 13.27 5.61 5.49
C PRO A 147 14.11 5.22 6.70
N LYS A 148 14.31 3.93 6.95
CA LYS A 148 15.15 3.47 8.08
C LYS A 148 16.66 3.58 7.82
N GLY A 149 17.03 4.35 6.79
CA GLY A 149 18.39 4.48 6.28
C GLY A 149 18.65 3.52 5.11
N PHE A 150 19.42 3.99 4.14
CA PHE A 150 19.98 3.14 3.11
C PHE A 150 20.99 2.17 3.75
N TYR A 151 20.90 0.88 3.45
CA TYR A 151 21.86 -0.12 3.93
C TYR A 151 23.18 -0.03 3.14
N GLN A 152 23.88 1.10 3.26
CA GLN A 152 25.16 1.33 2.60
C GLN A 152 26.21 0.36 3.13
N GLY A 153 27.01 -0.21 2.21
CA GLY A 153 28.10 -1.12 2.55
C GLY A 153 27.70 -2.53 2.98
N LYS A 154 26.41 -2.90 2.92
CA LYS A 154 25.95 -4.28 3.13
C LYS A 154 25.77 -4.98 1.78
N ASP A 155 26.48 -6.10 1.59
CA ASP A 155 26.29 -6.96 0.43
C ASP A 155 24.98 -7.77 0.59
N PRO A 156 23.98 -7.62 -0.30
CA PRO A 156 22.70 -8.31 -0.17
C PRO A 156 22.78 -9.84 -0.29
N LEU A 157 23.90 -10.41 -0.77
CA LEU A 157 24.11 -11.87 -0.81
C LEU A 157 24.53 -12.45 0.54
N THR A 158 25.14 -11.63 1.39
CA THR A 158 25.74 -12.07 2.66
C THR A 158 25.07 -11.44 3.86
N SER A 159 24.45 -10.28 3.65
CA SER A 159 23.68 -9.56 4.65
C SER A 159 22.20 -9.77 4.37
N GLN A 160 21.50 -10.39 5.31
CA GLN A 160 20.05 -10.39 5.29
C GLN A 160 19.58 -8.96 5.52
N ILE A 161 19.20 -8.28 4.43
CA ILE A 161 18.53 -6.98 4.52
C ILE A 161 17.09 -7.28 4.93
N PRO A 162 16.65 -6.85 6.13
CA PRO A 162 15.30 -7.14 6.58
C PRO A 162 14.32 -6.51 5.60
N ILE A 163 13.45 -7.32 5.00
CA ILE A 163 12.36 -6.78 4.20
C ILE A 163 11.40 -6.10 5.16
N MET A 164 11.24 -4.80 4.97
CA MET A 164 10.48 -3.94 5.87
C MET A 164 9.01 -3.99 5.48
N THR A 165 8.12 -4.01 6.48
CA THR A 165 6.68 -3.87 6.24
C THR A 165 6.30 -2.40 6.27
N GLU A 166 5.46 -1.98 5.32
CA GLU A 166 4.90 -0.63 5.20
C GLU A 166 3.74 -0.40 6.18
N SER A 167 3.61 -1.23 7.22
CA SER A 167 2.57 -1.10 8.21
C SER A 167 2.68 0.25 8.88
N SER A 168 1.63 1.07 8.74
CA SER A 168 1.43 2.31 9.48
C SER A 168 1.84 2.07 10.93
N ARG A 169 3.01 2.58 11.31
CA ARG A 169 3.37 2.64 12.72
C ARG A 169 2.41 3.68 13.28
N SER A 170 1.35 3.24 13.94
CA SER A 170 0.37 4.07 14.65
C SER A 170 0.99 5.00 15.71
N SER A 171 2.31 5.04 15.83
CA SER A 171 3.09 5.82 16.78
C SER A 171 4.43 6.31 16.23
N ALA A 172 4.71 6.20 14.92
CA ALA A 172 5.87 6.87 14.34
C ALA A 172 5.55 8.37 14.24
N VAL A 173 6.06 9.11 15.21
CA VAL A 173 6.10 10.57 15.22
C VAL A 173 6.57 11.07 13.85
N ASP A 174 5.86 12.05 13.28
CA ASP A 174 6.19 12.82 12.05
C ASP A 174 7.55 13.57 12.13
N ASP A 175 8.47 13.15 13.02
CA ASP A 175 9.75 13.80 13.31
C ASP A 175 10.89 13.32 12.39
N GLY A 176 10.64 12.37 11.49
CA GLY A 176 11.61 11.96 10.48
C GLY A 176 11.58 12.93 9.31
N ASN A 177 12.72 13.50 8.91
CA ASN A 177 12.86 14.23 7.65
C ASN A 177 12.45 13.30 6.49
N PRO A 178 11.23 13.42 5.94
CA PRO A 178 10.70 12.40 5.05
C PRO A 178 11.39 12.51 3.69
N MET A 179 11.58 11.37 3.01
CA MET A 179 12.07 11.37 1.65
C MET A 179 10.94 11.82 0.72
N VAL A 180 11.21 12.86 -0.07
CA VAL A 180 10.32 13.27 -1.15
C VAL A 180 10.92 12.72 -2.43
N HIS A 181 10.15 11.93 -3.18
CA HIS A 181 10.63 11.26 -4.38
C HIS A 181 10.80 12.22 -5.56
N PHE A 182 9.99 13.30 -5.61
CA PHE A 182 9.94 14.33 -6.65
C PHE A 182 9.56 13.89 -8.08
N ASP A 183 9.70 12.61 -8.39
CA ASP A 183 9.45 12.05 -9.72
C ASP A 183 8.49 10.85 -9.68
N LEU A 184 7.40 10.96 -8.92
CA LEU A 184 6.36 9.92 -8.88
C LEU A 184 5.36 10.15 -10.01
N ASP A 185 5.59 9.47 -11.12
CA ASP A 185 4.70 9.45 -12.28
C ASP A 185 4.47 8.01 -12.75
N PRO A 186 3.49 7.75 -13.63
CA PRO A 186 3.16 6.39 -14.05
C PRO A 186 4.30 5.60 -14.70
N GLN A 187 5.29 6.24 -15.32
CA GLN A 187 6.45 5.57 -15.94
C GLN A 187 7.48 5.12 -14.90
N ASN A 188 7.49 5.77 -13.73
CA ASN A 188 8.35 5.44 -12.60
C ASN A 188 7.70 4.47 -11.59
N ILE A 189 6.49 3.99 -11.88
CA ILE A 189 5.76 2.99 -11.08
C ILE A 189 5.73 1.67 -11.85
N PHE A 190 6.60 0.76 -11.46
CA PHE A 190 6.75 -0.53 -12.15
C PHE A 190 5.86 -1.61 -11.55
N VAL A 191 5.35 -2.52 -12.38
CA VAL A 191 4.45 -3.60 -11.97
C VAL A 191 5.17 -4.96 -12.03
N GLY A 192 5.39 -5.54 -10.85
CA GLY A 192 5.99 -6.85 -10.64
C GLY A 192 4.98 -8.00 -10.65
N ASP A 193 5.45 -9.20 -10.27
CA ASP A 193 4.61 -10.40 -10.28
C ASP A 193 3.45 -10.33 -9.25
N PHE A 194 2.43 -11.15 -9.49
CA PHE A 194 1.37 -11.36 -8.52
C PHE A 194 1.88 -12.31 -7.44
N VAL A 195 1.63 -11.97 -6.17
CA VAL A 195 2.05 -12.83 -5.06
C VAL A 195 1.17 -14.08 -5.02
N SER A 196 1.77 -15.27 -4.93
CA SER A 196 1.09 -16.57 -5.03
C SER A 196 -0.04 -16.81 -4.02
N ASP A 197 -0.04 -16.09 -2.90
CA ASP A 197 -1.07 -16.20 -1.85
C ASP A 197 -2.10 -15.05 -1.91
N HIS A 198 -1.91 -14.10 -2.83
CA HIS A 198 -2.70 -12.88 -3.02
C HIS A 198 -2.72 -12.49 -4.52
N ASP A 199 -3.37 -13.31 -5.34
CA ASP A 199 -3.47 -13.20 -6.82
C ASP A 199 -4.03 -11.85 -7.37
N LEU A 200 -4.38 -10.89 -6.50
CA LEU A 200 -4.94 -9.58 -6.87
C LEU A 200 -3.94 -8.43 -6.85
N TRP A 201 -2.79 -8.57 -6.19
CA TRP A 201 -1.87 -7.46 -5.96
C TRP A 201 -0.69 -7.48 -6.95
N PRO A 202 -0.58 -6.50 -7.85
CA PRO A 202 0.69 -6.21 -8.51
C PRO A 202 1.67 -5.60 -7.49
N LEU A 203 2.90 -6.12 -7.41
CA LEU A 203 3.95 -5.49 -6.60
C LEU A 203 4.45 -4.22 -7.31
N THR A 204 4.18 -3.04 -6.78
CA THR A 204 4.75 -1.79 -7.33
C THR A 204 6.11 -1.47 -6.73
N LYS A 205 7.09 -1.07 -7.55
CA LYS A 205 8.39 -0.56 -7.08
C LYS A 205 8.71 0.79 -7.69
N GLU A 206 9.34 1.64 -6.89
CA GLU A 206 9.78 2.99 -7.25
C GLU A 206 11.28 3.03 -7.59
N GLN A 207 11.70 3.98 -8.42
CA GLN A 207 13.09 4.24 -8.78
C GLN A 207 13.69 5.36 -7.91
N THR A 208 14.80 5.07 -7.21
CA THR A 208 15.59 6.10 -6.52
C THR A 208 17.00 6.13 -7.11
N THR A 209 17.54 7.32 -7.41
CA THR A 209 18.94 7.50 -7.87
C THR A 209 19.78 8.24 -6.82
N GLU A 210 21.11 8.11 -6.87
CA GLU A 210 22.05 8.71 -5.90
C GLU A 210 22.14 10.25 -6.02
N GLU A 211 21.72 10.81 -7.17
CA GLU A 211 21.76 12.26 -7.45
C GLU A 211 20.78 13.06 -6.57
N TRP A 212 19.87 12.39 -5.88
CA TRP A 212 18.90 12.98 -4.95
C TRP A 212 19.49 13.27 -3.55
N ASP A 213 20.70 12.80 -3.24
CA ASP A 213 21.39 13.04 -1.95
C ASP A 213 21.97 14.46 -1.78
N TYR A 214 21.86 15.31 -2.82
CA TYR A 214 22.48 16.64 -2.86
C TYR A 214 21.59 17.79 -2.39
N VAL A 215 20.29 17.60 -2.21
CA VAL A 215 19.39 18.68 -1.72
C VAL A 215 19.14 18.52 -0.22
N ARG A 216 20.21 18.68 0.56
CA ARG A 216 20.17 18.51 2.03
C ARG A 216 19.52 19.67 2.79
N ASP A 217 19.30 20.81 2.14
CA ASP A 217 18.69 21.99 2.76
C ASP A 217 17.65 22.66 1.84
N LEU A 218 16.43 22.11 1.88
CA LEU A 218 15.26 22.71 1.21
C LEU A 218 14.72 23.95 1.96
N ASN A 219 15.25 24.29 3.14
CA ASN A 219 14.71 25.43 3.91
C ASN A 219 14.91 26.76 3.19
N ALA A 220 15.95 26.88 2.36
CA ALA A 220 16.17 28.06 1.52
C ALA A 220 15.09 28.25 0.44
N LEU A 221 14.35 27.20 0.06
CA LEU A 221 13.26 27.24 -0.93
C LEU A 221 11.88 27.48 -0.28
N ARG A 222 11.76 27.40 1.06
CA ARG A 222 10.49 27.57 1.80
C ARG A 222 10.14 29.05 1.98
N THR A 223 9.74 29.73 0.91
CA THR A 223 9.34 31.15 0.99
C THR A 223 7.83 31.36 0.91
N GLY A 224 7.01 30.31 0.71
CA GLY A 224 5.55 30.42 0.65
C GLY A 224 4.80 29.19 1.18
N ASP A 225 3.50 29.35 1.41
CA ASP A 225 2.65 28.28 1.96
C ASP A 225 2.41 27.12 0.98
N VAL A 226 2.64 27.36 -0.31
CA VAL A 226 2.38 26.42 -1.42
C VAL A 226 3.68 26.00 -2.10
N ALA A 227 4.43 26.95 -2.68
CA ALA A 227 5.68 26.65 -3.36
C ALA A 227 6.84 26.46 -2.35
N GLY A 228 7.68 25.46 -2.60
CA GLY A 228 8.86 25.19 -1.77
C GLY A 228 8.59 24.44 -0.45
N ASN A 229 7.31 24.21 -0.12
CA ASN A 229 6.92 23.43 1.04
C ASN A 229 6.84 21.94 0.65
N TYR A 230 7.99 21.25 0.65
CA TYR A 230 8.08 19.83 0.29
C TYR A 230 8.14 18.94 1.53
N SER A 231 7.35 17.87 1.57
CA SER A 231 7.33 16.82 2.61
C SER A 231 6.52 15.62 2.08
N SER A 232 6.09 14.69 2.94
CA SER A 232 5.26 13.53 2.57
C SER A 232 4.01 13.91 1.75
N HIS A 233 3.44 15.11 1.99
CA HIS A 233 2.29 15.61 1.22
C HIS A 233 2.61 15.90 -0.26
N SER A 234 3.88 16.02 -0.63
CA SER A 234 4.34 16.10 -2.02
C SER A 234 4.23 14.75 -2.70
N ASN A 235 4.63 13.67 -2.04
CA ASN A 235 4.43 12.31 -2.55
C ASN A 235 2.93 11.99 -2.68
N ILE A 236 2.11 12.38 -1.69
CA ILE A 236 0.65 12.24 -1.73
C ILE A 236 0.04 12.93 -2.96
N PHE A 237 0.52 14.13 -3.29
CA PHE A 237 0.06 14.84 -4.48
C PHE A 237 0.41 14.09 -5.76
N HIS A 238 1.64 13.59 -5.87
CA HIS A 238 2.07 12.85 -7.04
C HIS A 238 1.32 11.53 -7.22
N ILE A 239 1.10 10.74 -6.16
CA ILE A 239 0.26 9.54 -6.29
C ILE A 239 -1.20 9.91 -6.59
N GLY A 240 -1.67 11.09 -6.14
CA GLY A 240 -2.95 11.66 -6.54
C GLY A 240 -3.02 11.95 -8.04
N LEU A 241 -1.94 12.48 -8.64
CA LEU A 241 -1.81 12.70 -10.07
C LEU A 241 -1.83 11.38 -10.84
N VAL A 242 -1.06 10.39 -10.38
CA VAL A 242 -1.07 9.03 -10.96
C VAL A 242 -2.48 8.44 -10.96
N MET A 243 -3.19 8.53 -9.82
CA MET A 243 -4.56 8.05 -9.71
C MET A 243 -5.53 8.85 -10.59
N PHE A 244 -5.34 10.16 -10.72
CA PHE A 244 -6.12 11.00 -11.64
C PHE A 244 -5.95 10.53 -13.09
N GLU A 245 -4.71 10.32 -13.55
CA GLU A 245 -4.43 9.85 -14.92
C GLU A 245 -4.99 8.44 -15.16
N LEU A 246 -4.90 7.57 -14.15
CA LEU A 246 -5.44 6.22 -14.21
C LEU A 246 -6.98 6.22 -14.35
N MET A 247 -7.67 7.05 -13.58
CA MET A 247 -9.13 7.11 -13.57
C MET A 247 -9.70 7.84 -14.81
N THR A 248 -9.02 8.89 -15.25
CA THR A 248 -9.47 9.74 -16.37
C THR A 248 -8.96 9.27 -17.73
N LEU A 249 -7.92 8.42 -17.75
CA LEU A 249 -7.17 8.03 -18.94
C LEU A 249 -6.64 9.23 -19.73
N SER A 250 -6.38 10.34 -19.03
CA SER A 250 -5.98 11.62 -19.59
C SER A 250 -4.87 12.21 -18.73
N TYR A 251 -3.94 12.94 -19.35
CA TYR A 251 -2.97 13.74 -18.61
C TYR A 251 -3.66 14.89 -17.88
N ALA A 252 -3.04 15.37 -16.81
CA ALA A 252 -3.47 16.61 -16.15
C ALA A 252 -3.35 17.80 -17.13
N ASP A 253 -4.20 18.81 -16.92
CA ASP A 253 -4.16 20.05 -17.70
C ASP A 253 -2.79 20.75 -17.58
N ASP A 254 -2.31 21.36 -18.66
CA ASP A 254 -1.12 22.23 -18.65
C ASP A 254 -1.47 23.66 -19.09
N PRO A 255 -1.43 24.66 -18.19
CA PRO A 255 -1.14 24.54 -16.76
C PRO A 255 -2.33 23.97 -15.97
N MET A 256 -2.05 23.28 -14.86
CA MET A 256 -3.10 22.82 -13.95
C MET A 256 -3.76 24.03 -13.25
N ILE A 257 -5.09 24.15 -13.36
CA ILE A 257 -5.86 25.24 -12.73
C ILE A 257 -6.71 24.65 -11.60
N PRO A 258 -6.53 25.08 -10.34
CA PRO A 258 -7.31 24.54 -9.23
C PRO A 258 -8.73 25.13 -9.25
N ARG A 259 -9.71 24.32 -8.86
CA ARG A 259 -11.12 24.73 -8.69
C ARG A 259 -11.63 24.45 -7.29
N PRO A 260 -12.65 25.17 -6.81
CA PRO A 260 -13.16 24.93 -5.47
C PRO A 260 -13.81 23.54 -5.39
N TYR A 261 -13.69 22.90 -4.24
CA TYR A 261 -14.46 21.71 -3.92
C TYR A 261 -15.13 21.84 -2.55
N ASN A 262 -16.24 21.12 -2.39
CA ASN A 262 -16.93 20.95 -1.11
C ASN A 262 -17.62 19.58 -1.11
N PHE A 263 -17.07 18.61 -0.40
CA PHE A 263 -17.63 17.26 -0.34
C PHE A 263 -17.51 16.66 1.07
N ILE A 264 -18.22 15.56 1.27
CA ILE A 264 -18.13 14.75 2.48
C ILE A 264 -17.30 13.51 2.15
N LEU A 265 -16.28 13.25 2.97
CA LEU A 265 -15.43 12.07 2.87
C LEU A 265 -15.29 11.43 4.26
N SER A 266 -15.63 10.16 4.37
CA SER A 266 -15.61 9.42 5.64
C SER A 266 -16.35 10.14 6.79
N GLY A 267 -17.46 10.81 6.48
CA GLY A 267 -18.27 11.56 7.45
C GLY A 267 -17.76 12.98 7.76
N HIS A 268 -16.61 13.39 7.23
CA HIS A 268 -16.05 14.73 7.43
C HIS A 268 -16.34 15.62 6.22
N ARG A 269 -16.81 16.85 6.49
CA ARG A 269 -16.94 17.87 5.45
C ARG A 269 -15.57 18.47 5.17
N LEU A 270 -15.15 18.40 3.91
CA LEU A 270 -13.91 18.97 3.41
C LEU A 270 -14.25 20.04 2.37
N SER A 271 -13.52 21.15 2.41
CA SER A 271 -13.66 22.23 1.43
C SER A 271 -12.32 22.89 1.19
N GLY A 272 -12.05 23.24 -0.06
CA GLY A 272 -10.77 23.80 -0.45
C GLY A 272 -10.70 24.04 -1.95
N TRP A 273 -9.49 23.94 -2.49
CA TRP A 273 -9.24 24.08 -3.92
C TRP A 273 -8.47 22.85 -4.37
N THR A 274 -8.92 22.18 -5.41
CA THR A 274 -8.28 20.96 -5.91
C THR A 274 -7.94 21.12 -7.38
N TYR A 275 -6.82 20.55 -7.77
CA TYR A 275 -6.52 20.36 -9.17
C TYR A 275 -7.27 19.17 -9.80
N GLY A 276 -7.76 18.23 -8.97
CA GLY A 276 -8.52 17.05 -9.39
C GLY A 276 -10.01 17.32 -9.66
N HIS A 277 -10.38 18.53 -10.04
CA HIS A 277 -11.78 18.95 -10.17
C HIS A 277 -12.55 18.15 -11.22
N HIS A 278 -11.91 17.70 -12.30
CA HIS A 278 -12.51 16.80 -13.30
C HIS A 278 -12.95 15.43 -12.74
N LEU A 279 -12.55 15.07 -11.52
CA LEU A 279 -13.05 13.87 -10.83
C LEU A 279 -14.38 14.14 -10.13
N LEU A 280 -14.74 15.40 -9.88
CA LEU A 280 -15.95 15.78 -9.16
C LEU A 280 -17.17 15.62 -10.05
N GLU A 281 -18.31 15.33 -9.44
CA GLU A 281 -19.54 15.00 -10.16
C GLU A 281 -20.08 16.18 -10.96
N GLU A 282 -19.93 17.39 -10.42
CA GLU A 282 -20.35 18.65 -11.04
C GLU A 282 -19.61 18.92 -12.36
N ASP A 283 -18.34 18.50 -12.46
CA ASP A 283 -17.50 18.71 -13.63
C ASP A 283 -17.49 17.50 -14.59
N ASN A 284 -17.72 16.26 -14.09
CA ASN A 284 -17.67 15.05 -14.91
C ASN A 284 -18.68 13.97 -14.47
N ALA A 285 -19.92 14.13 -14.91
CA ALA A 285 -20.99 13.17 -14.65
C ALA A 285 -20.71 11.75 -15.19
N TYR A 286 -19.89 11.63 -16.24
CA TYR A 286 -19.51 10.33 -16.80
C TYR A 286 -18.62 9.55 -15.83
N LEU A 287 -17.57 10.17 -15.28
CA LEU A 287 -16.73 9.54 -14.26
C LEU A 287 -17.50 9.31 -12.95
N ALA A 288 -18.42 10.20 -12.59
CA ALA A 288 -19.27 10.01 -11.42
C ALA A 288 -20.19 8.78 -11.50
N GLY A 289 -20.60 8.39 -12.71
CA GLY A 289 -21.33 7.14 -12.95
C GLY A 289 -20.44 5.90 -12.98
N ARG A 290 -19.11 6.04 -12.86
CA ARG A 290 -18.13 4.95 -12.96
C ARG A 290 -17.40 4.68 -11.65
N TYR A 291 -17.04 5.73 -10.93
CA TYR A 291 -16.34 5.64 -9.67
C TYR A 291 -17.16 6.26 -8.56
N SER A 292 -17.16 5.62 -7.39
CA SER A 292 -17.80 6.12 -6.20
C SER A 292 -17.31 7.52 -5.84
N SER A 293 -18.17 8.28 -5.15
CA SER A 293 -17.77 9.56 -4.57
C SER A 293 -16.60 9.40 -3.61
N GLN A 294 -16.51 8.27 -2.89
CA GLN A 294 -15.39 7.98 -1.99
C GLN A 294 -14.05 7.99 -2.73
N LEU A 295 -13.92 7.25 -3.84
CA LEU A 295 -12.67 7.21 -4.60
C LEU A 295 -12.34 8.56 -5.22
N ARG A 296 -13.30 9.16 -5.93
CA ARG A 296 -13.13 10.44 -6.62
C ARG A 296 -12.73 11.56 -5.66
N ASN A 297 -13.42 11.67 -4.53
CA ASN A 297 -13.15 12.69 -3.53
C ASN A 297 -11.83 12.44 -2.80
N THR A 298 -11.43 11.19 -2.57
CA THR A 298 -10.13 10.86 -1.96
C THR A 298 -8.98 11.29 -2.87
N VAL A 299 -9.05 10.98 -4.16
CA VAL A 299 -8.03 11.39 -5.15
C VAL A 299 -8.03 12.92 -5.30
N ALA A 300 -9.21 13.56 -5.40
CA ALA A 300 -9.30 15.01 -5.44
C ALA A 300 -8.74 15.69 -4.18
N TRP A 301 -8.87 15.08 -3.00
CA TRP A 301 -8.27 15.59 -1.76
C TRP A 301 -6.74 15.46 -1.74
N CYS A 302 -6.18 14.40 -2.33
CA CYS A 302 -4.73 14.27 -2.53
C CYS A 302 -4.18 15.38 -3.44
N LEU A 303 -5.00 15.85 -4.39
CA LEU A 303 -4.72 16.95 -5.31
C LEU A 303 -5.10 18.34 -4.78
N GLU A 304 -5.30 18.49 -3.47
CA GLU A 304 -5.55 19.79 -2.85
C GLU A 304 -4.38 20.77 -3.10
N TYR A 305 -4.76 21.99 -3.47
CA TYR A 305 -3.90 23.10 -3.83
C TYR A 305 -2.93 23.45 -2.71
N ASN A 306 -3.45 23.59 -1.49
CA ASN A 306 -2.62 23.86 -0.32
C ASN A 306 -1.99 22.55 0.19
N PRO A 307 -0.66 22.39 0.14
CA PRO A 307 0.00 21.14 0.52
C PRO A 307 -0.30 20.70 1.95
N THR A 308 -0.51 21.64 2.87
CA THR A 308 -0.81 21.36 4.29
C THR A 308 -2.24 20.90 4.55
N LYS A 309 -3.15 21.06 3.57
CA LYS A 309 -4.55 20.63 3.63
C LYS A 309 -4.80 19.28 2.96
N ARG A 310 -3.80 18.71 2.28
CA ARG A 310 -3.83 17.33 1.77
C ARG A 310 -3.98 16.35 2.94
N PRO A 311 -4.49 15.13 2.70
CA PRO A 311 -4.59 14.14 3.77
C PRO A 311 -3.21 13.83 4.35
N ARG A 312 -3.16 13.56 5.65
CA ARG A 312 -1.98 12.93 6.26
C ARG A 312 -1.90 11.46 5.84
N LEU A 313 -0.72 10.87 5.89
CA LEU A 313 -0.53 9.46 5.52
C LEU A 313 -1.44 8.51 6.31
N ASN A 314 -1.63 8.75 7.61
CA ASN A 314 -2.51 7.95 8.44
C ASN A 314 -4.00 8.14 8.12
N GLU A 315 -4.41 9.33 7.69
CA GLU A 315 -5.79 9.63 7.27
C GLU A 315 -6.08 8.96 5.93
N LEU A 316 -5.17 9.09 4.97
CA LEU A 316 -5.26 8.44 3.67
C LEU A 316 -5.25 6.91 3.81
N GLY A 317 -4.33 6.37 4.62
CA GLY A 317 -4.20 4.93 4.86
C GLY A 317 -5.49 4.29 5.33
N ARG A 318 -6.16 4.89 6.34
CA ARG A 318 -7.46 4.39 6.82
C ARG A 318 -8.52 4.30 5.73
N ILE A 319 -8.53 5.24 4.79
CA ILE A 319 -9.51 5.26 3.70
C ILE A 319 -9.15 4.19 2.67
N VAL A 320 -7.88 4.16 2.26
CA VAL A 320 -7.40 3.30 1.18
C VAL A 320 -7.40 1.83 1.60
N GLU A 321 -6.85 1.49 2.77
CA GLU A 321 -6.84 0.12 3.30
C GLU A 321 -8.26 -0.43 3.48
N TYR A 322 -9.17 0.40 4.01
CA TYR A 322 -10.57 0.01 4.16
C TYR A 322 -11.25 -0.22 2.81
N SER A 323 -11.03 0.68 1.84
CA SER A 323 -11.70 0.61 0.54
C SER A 323 -11.14 -0.52 -0.33
N ALA A 324 -9.82 -0.77 -0.29
CA ALA A 324 -9.18 -1.87 -1.00
C ALA A 324 -9.68 -3.26 -0.52
N THR A 325 -10.12 -3.35 0.73
CA THR A 325 -10.65 -4.60 1.33
C THR A 325 -12.18 -4.71 1.27
N CYS A 326 -12.87 -3.70 0.73
CA CYS A 326 -14.32 -3.75 0.60
C CYS A 326 -14.77 -4.77 -0.45
N ASP A 327 -15.94 -5.36 -0.20
CA ASP A 327 -16.65 -6.15 -1.20
C ASP A 327 -17.36 -5.20 -2.17
N TYR A 328 -17.03 -5.35 -3.46
CA TYR A 328 -17.68 -4.65 -4.56
C TYR A 328 -18.64 -5.65 -5.21
N PRO A 329 -19.98 -5.53 -5.04
CA PRO A 329 -20.93 -6.56 -5.45
C PRO A 329 -20.87 -6.95 -6.93
N ASN A 330 -20.37 -6.04 -7.78
CA ASN A 330 -20.22 -6.25 -9.21
C ASN A 330 -18.77 -6.52 -9.65
N GLU A 331 -17.82 -6.58 -8.72
CA GLU A 331 -16.38 -6.77 -8.96
C GLU A 331 -15.82 -7.80 -7.97
N SER A 332 -16.20 -9.07 -8.18
CA SER A 332 -15.72 -10.16 -7.34
C SER A 332 -14.20 -10.32 -7.44
N ASP A 333 -13.55 -10.85 -6.39
CA ASP A 333 -12.11 -11.14 -6.43
C ASP A 333 -11.71 -12.05 -7.59
N PRO A 334 -12.41 -13.18 -7.86
CA PRO A 334 -12.09 -14.01 -9.02
C PRO A 334 -12.23 -13.29 -10.37
N ASP A 335 -13.25 -12.45 -10.52
CA ASP A 335 -13.47 -11.71 -11.78
C ASP A 335 -12.41 -10.62 -11.97
N THR A 336 -12.07 -9.92 -10.90
CA THR A 336 -11.00 -8.91 -10.90
C THR A 336 -9.67 -9.55 -11.27
N ARG A 337 -9.33 -10.72 -10.70
CA ARG A 337 -8.12 -11.48 -11.07
C ARG A 337 -8.09 -11.89 -12.52
N ARG A 338 -9.21 -12.42 -13.01
CA ARG A 338 -9.35 -12.81 -14.41
C ARG A 338 -9.14 -11.61 -15.32
N TRP A 339 -9.81 -10.50 -15.01
CA TRP A 339 -9.67 -9.26 -15.76
C TRP A 339 -8.23 -8.76 -15.76
N VAL A 340 -7.55 -8.72 -14.61
CA VAL A 340 -6.15 -8.28 -14.54
C VAL A 340 -5.24 -9.21 -15.37
N ARG A 341 -5.43 -10.53 -15.27
CA ARG A 341 -4.67 -11.52 -16.05
C ARG A 341 -4.86 -11.33 -17.56
N ASP A 342 -6.11 -11.19 -17.99
CA ASP A 342 -6.46 -10.98 -19.40
C ASP A 342 -5.92 -9.62 -19.87
N PHE A 343 -6.04 -8.60 -19.02
CA PHE A 343 -5.47 -7.29 -19.26
C PHE A 343 -3.97 -7.39 -19.45
N VAL A 344 -3.17 -7.90 -18.51
CA VAL A 344 -1.70 -7.96 -18.67
C VAL A 344 -1.27 -8.80 -19.87
N SER A 345 -2.01 -9.86 -20.20
CA SER A 345 -1.74 -10.73 -21.35
C SER A 345 -2.07 -10.09 -22.70
N TYR A 346 -2.95 -9.08 -22.72
CA TYR A 346 -3.31 -8.39 -23.95
C TYR A 346 -2.07 -7.71 -24.56
N PRO A 347 -1.76 -7.91 -25.85
CA PRO A 347 -0.54 -7.37 -26.44
C PRO A 347 -0.48 -5.85 -26.30
N SER A 348 0.62 -5.34 -25.75
CA SER A 348 0.99 -3.95 -25.99
C SER A 348 1.31 -3.85 -27.49
N ALA A 349 0.55 -3.05 -28.23
CA ALA A 349 0.89 -2.79 -29.64
C ALA A 349 2.37 -2.39 -29.69
N ALA A 350 3.14 -2.99 -30.61
CA ALA A 350 4.54 -2.66 -30.78
C ALA A 350 4.64 -1.14 -30.89
N HIS A 351 5.44 -0.51 -30.02
CA HIS A 351 5.65 0.93 -30.06
C HIS A 351 6.18 1.27 -31.45
N GLY A 352 5.33 1.84 -32.29
CA GLY A 352 5.77 2.59 -33.46
C GLY A 352 6.51 3.80 -32.91
N ARG A 353 7.85 3.69 -32.87
CA ARG A 353 8.73 4.82 -32.60
C ARG A 353 8.60 5.87 -33.68
#